data_AF-A0A242M4R1-F1
#
_entry.id   AF-A0A242M4R1-F1
#
_cell.length_a   1.000
_cell.length_b   1.000
_cell.length_c   1.000
_cell.angle_alpha   90.00
_cell.angle_beta   90.00
_cell.angle_gamma   90.00
#
_symmetry.space_group_name_H-M   'P 1'
#
loop_
_entity.id
_entity.type
_entity.pdbx_description
1 polymer ?
#
loop_
_entity_poly.entity_id
_entity_poly.type
_entity_poly.pdbx_seq_one_letter_code
_entity_poly.pdbx_strand_id
1 'polypeptide(L)'
;MDKNTPHCKLSIVKQLVEADQVRTTRSAREGAAALGFDFDEMRAVVIALTTKDFFKSMTTYDDHKVWQDVYRPVTSAGPVYLKLTVIDDVLIVSFKEL
;
A
#
# COMPACT_ATOMS: atom_id res chain seq x y z
N MET A 1 11.48 -13.31 -3.04
CA MET A 1 12.30 -13.10 -1.82
C MET A 1 11.59 -12.10 -0.92
N ASP A 2 11.60 -12.34 0.39
CA ASP A 2 10.91 -11.51 1.38
C ASP A 2 11.90 -11.00 2.44
N LYS A 3 11.65 -9.81 2.99
CA LYS A 3 12.41 -9.23 4.11
C LYS A 3 11.48 -8.58 5.14
N ASN A 4 11.97 -8.48 6.38
CA ASN A 4 11.24 -7.90 7.51
C ASN A 4 11.56 -6.41 7.75
N THR A 5 12.00 -5.72 6.70
CA THR A 5 12.22 -4.27 6.71
C THR A 5 11.57 -3.67 5.48
N PRO A 6 10.89 -2.51 5.59
CA PRO A 6 10.29 -1.87 4.43
C PRO A 6 11.36 -1.51 3.41
N HIS A 7 11.03 -1.60 2.13
CA HIS A 7 11.90 -1.19 1.05
C HIS A 7 11.94 0.33 0.92
N CYS A 8 10.78 0.98 1.06
CA CYS A 8 10.70 2.43 1.11
C CYS A 8 10.36 2.90 2.53
N LYS A 9 11.00 3.98 3.00
CA LYS A 9 10.65 4.57 4.29
C LYS A 9 9.19 5.04 4.25
N LEU A 10 8.41 4.70 5.27
CA LEU A 10 7.01 5.12 5.36
C LEU A 10 6.85 6.65 5.28
N SER A 11 7.82 7.42 5.78
CA SER A 11 7.83 8.88 5.65
C SER A 11 7.85 9.36 4.18
N ILE A 12 8.59 8.67 3.31
CA ILE A 12 8.67 8.98 1.88
C ILE A 12 7.34 8.62 1.20
N VAL A 13 6.77 7.47 1.54
CA VAL A 13 5.43 7.06 1.05
C VAL A 13 4.40 8.13 1.37
N LYS A 14 4.35 8.61 2.63
CA LYS A 14 3.40 9.66 3.03
C LYS A 14 3.64 10.97 2.29
N GLN A 15 4.90 11.39 2.15
CA GLN A 15 5.25 12.61 1.42
C GLN A 15 4.78 12.56 -0.04
N LEU A 16 4.96 11.43 -0.73
CA LEU A 16 4.50 11.25 -2.11
C LEU A 16 2.97 11.28 -2.20
N VAL A 17 2.26 10.66 -1.26
CA VAL A 17 0.79 10.67 -1.23
C VAL A 17 0.26 12.08 -0.96
N GLU A 18 0.88 12.83 -0.04
CA GLU A 18 0.54 14.24 0.24
C GLU A 18 0.80 15.15 -0.97
N ALA A 19 1.83 14.85 -1.77
CA ALA A 19 2.14 15.53 -3.02
C ALA A 19 1.26 15.11 -4.22
N ASP A 20 0.21 14.32 -3.97
CA ASP A 20 -0.70 13.75 -4.99
C ASP A 20 0.00 12.82 -6.00
N GLN A 21 1.19 12.32 -5.66
CA GLN A 21 1.95 11.36 -6.45
C GLN A 21 1.57 9.93 -6.04
N VAL A 22 0.30 9.60 -6.26
CA VAL A 22 -0.27 8.30 -5.93
C VAL A 22 -1.14 7.76 -7.06
N ARG A 23 -0.92 6.49 -7.40
CA ARG A 23 -1.71 5.76 -8.39
C ARG A 23 -2.23 4.47 -7.77
N THR A 24 -3.20 3.86 -8.43
CA THR A 24 -3.78 2.58 -8.02
C THR A 24 -3.92 1.66 -9.22
N THR A 25 -3.70 0.36 -9.01
CA THR A 25 -4.05 -0.64 -10.01
C THR A 25 -5.57 -0.80 -10.06
N ARG A 26 -6.08 -1.31 -11.19
CA ARG A 26 -7.51 -1.59 -11.32
C ARG A 26 -8.00 -2.54 -10.24
N SER A 27 -7.27 -3.62 -9.96
CA SER A 27 -7.64 -4.61 -8.95
C SER A 27 -7.61 -4.05 -7.52
N ALA A 28 -6.67 -3.16 -7.20
CA ALA A 28 -6.68 -2.46 -5.92
C ALA A 28 -7.88 -1.52 -5.77
N ARG A 29 -8.24 -0.80 -6.84
CA ARG A 29 -9.43 0.06 -6.86
C ARG A 29 -10.73 -0.74 -6.70
N GLU A 30 -10.86 -1.86 -7.40
CA GLU A 30 -12.02 -2.75 -7.28
C GLU A 30 -12.12 -3.36 -5.87
N GLY A 31 -11.00 -3.80 -5.29
CA GLY A 31 -10.97 -4.34 -3.93
C GLY A 31 -11.29 -3.29 -2.86
N ALA A 32 -10.79 -2.05 -3.01
CA ALA A 32 -11.15 -0.93 -2.14
C ALA A 32 -12.64 -0.59 -2.25
N ALA A 33 -13.18 -0.49 -3.46
CA ALA A 33 -14.60 -0.20 -3.69
C ALA A 33 -15.51 -1.28 -3.10
N ALA A 34 -15.13 -2.56 -3.17
CA ALA A 34 -15.87 -3.66 -2.54
C ALA A 34 -15.93 -3.55 -1.01
N LEU A 35 -14.95 -2.89 -0.40
CA LEU A 35 -14.90 -2.59 1.04
C LEU A 35 -15.52 -1.24 1.40
N GLY A 36 -16.07 -0.53 0.41
CA GLY A 36 -16.69 0.78 0.61
C GLY A 36 -15.71 1.96 0.66
N PHE A 37 -14.48 1.79 0.15
CA PHE A 37 -13.50 2.86 0.05
C PHE A 37 -13.43 3.43 -1.37
N ASP A 38 -13.50 4.75 -1.49
CA ASP A 38 -13.14 5.48 -2.69
C ASP A 38 -11.63 5.76 -2.76
N PHE A 39 -11.19 6.49 -3.80
CA PHE A 39 -9.77 6.77 -4.00
C PHE A 39 -9.17 7.69 -2.94
N ASP A 40 -9.91 8.69 -2.47
CA ASP A 40 -9.43 9.61 -1.44
C ASP A 40 -9.35 8.91 -0.08
N GLU A 41 -10.29 8.00 0.20
CA GLU A 41 -10.24 7.19 1.40
C GLU A 41 -9.09 6.15 1.35
N MET A 42 -8.77 5.59 0.18
CA MET A 42 -7.56 4.77 0.01
C MET A 42 -6.30 5.58 0.37
N ARG A 43 -6.20 6.85 -0.07
CA ARG A 43 -5.08 7.73 0.28
C ARG A 43 -5.05 8.01 1.77
N ALA A 44 -6.21 8.28 2.39
CA ALA A 44 -6.32 8.50 3.82
C ALA A 44 -5.82 7.28 4.61
N VAL A 45 -6.12 6.06 4.17
CA VAL A 45 -5.60 4.82 4.78
C VAL A 45 -4.07 4.76 4.67
N VAL A 46 -3.49 5.09 3.51
CA VAL A 46 -2.03 5.12 3.34
C VAL A 46 -1.37 6.18 4.24
N ILE A 47 -1.97 7.36 4.37
CA ILE A 47 -1.50 8.43 5.26
C ILE A 47 -1.61 8.01 6.74
N ALA A 48 -2.64 7.27 7.11
CA ALA A 48 -2.86 6.79 8.47
C ALA A 48 -1.91 5.66 8.90
N LEU A 49 -1.22 5.00 7.96
CA LEU A 49 -0.28 3.91 8.26
C LEU A 49 0.75 4.29 9.32
N THR A 50 1.09 3.32 10.16
CA THR A 50 2.17 3.37 11.13
C THR A 50 3.19 2.27 10.84
N THR A 51 4.34 2.34 11.50
CA THR A 51 5.36 1.28 11.40
C THR A 51 4.88 -0.06 11.95
N LYS A 52 3.86 -0.08 12.82
CA LYS A 52 3.27 -1.31 13.37
C LYS A 52 2.42 -2.06 12.36
N ASP A 53 1.89 -1.35 11.37
CA ASP A 53 1.08 -1.96 10.30
C ASP A 53 1.95 -2.68 9.29
N PHE A 54 3.26 -2.43 9.26
CA PHE A 54 4.17 -3.11 8.34
C PHE A 54 4.22 -4.61 8.65
N PHE A 55 3.96 -5.42 7.63
CA PHE A 55 3.99 -6.86 7.73
C PHE A 55 5.28 -7.45 7.14
N LYS A 56 5.59 -7.11 5.89
CA LYS A 56 6.80 -7.56 5.20
C LYS A 56 7.04 -6.75 3.93
N SER A 57 8.23 -6.86 3.37
CA SER A 57 8.52 -6.41 2.01
C SER A 57 8.82 -7.62 1.14
N MET A 58 8.22 -7.70 -0.05
CA MET A 58 8.39 -8.83 -0.96
C MET A 58 8.69 -8.35 -2.37
N THR A 59 9.41 -9.17 -3.13
CA THR A 59 9.64 -8.94 -4.57
C THR A 59 8.50 -9.54 -5.39
N THR A 60 8.30 -9.05 -6.62
CA THR A 60 7.39 -9.72 -7.56
C THR A 60 8.06 -10.93 -8.19
N TYR A 61 7.26 -11.86 -8.72
CA TYR A 61 7.80 -13.00 -9.47
C TYR A 61 8.45 -12.54 -10.77
N ASP A 62 7.81 -11.60 -11.47
CA ASP A 62 8.22 -11.13 -12.80
C ASP A 62 9.47 -10.25 -12.75
N ASP A 63 9.68 -9.49 -11.68
CA ASP A 63 10.87 -8.65 -11.51
C ASP A 63 11.33 -8.58 -10.05
N HIS A 64 12.44 -9.26 -9.77
CA HIS A 64 13.05 -9.33 -8.45
C HIS A 64 13.72 -8.01 -8.00
N LYS A 65 13.76 -6.99 -8.87
CA LYS A 65 14.19 -5.63 -8.51
C LYS A 65 13.03 -4.78 -7.97
N VAL A 66 11.79 -5.15 -8.29
CA VAL A 66 10.60 -4.42 -7.83
C VAL A 66 10.16 -4.96 -6.48
N TRP A 67 10.12 -4.08 -5.49
CA TRP A 67 9.69 -4.39 -4.13
C TRP A 67 8.27 -3.86 -3.86
N GLN A 68 7.52 -4.65 -3.11
CA GLN A 68 6.20 -4.36 -2.60
C GLN A 68 6.24 -4.41 -1.08
N ASP A 69 6.04 -3.25 -0.44
CA ASP A 69 5.85 -3.16 0.99
C ASP A 69 4.40 -3.50 1.33
N VAL A 70 4.24 -4.48 2.20
CA VAL A 70 2.95 -5.02 2.63
C VAL A 70 2.62 -4.49 4.01
N TYR A 71 1.45 -3.88 4.13
CA TYR A 71 0.88 -3.38 5.37
C TYR A 71 -0.42 -4.09 5.69
N ARG A 72 -0.77 -4.13 6.98
CA ARG A 72 -1.99 -4.73 7.52
C ARG A 72 -2.72 -3.78 8.49
N PRO A 73 -3.12 -2.58 8.04
CA PRO A 73 -3.85 -1.66 8.90
C PRO A 73 -5.23 -2.21 9.26
N VAL A 74 -5.73 -1.81 10.42
CA VAL A 74 -7.16 -1.94 10.76
C VAL A 74 -7.87 -0.68 10.29
N THR A 75 -8.90 -0.86 9.46
CA THR A 75 -9.71 0.22 8.87
C THR A 75 -11.15 0.16 9.39
N SER A 76 -12.01 1.07 8.93
CA SER A 76 -13.46 1.01 9.20
C SER A 76 -14.13 -0.27 8.67
N ALA A 77 -13.59 -0.88 7.62
CA ALA A 77 -14.06 -2.16 7.07
C ALA A 77 -13.37 -3.39 7.72
N GLY A 78 -12.54 -3.19 8.75
CA GLY A 78 -11.73 -4.25 9.37
C GLY A 78 -10.29 -4.28 8.87
N PRO A 79 -9.54 -5.36 9.17
CA PRO A 79 -8.14 -5.50 8.75
C PRO A 79 -8.03 -5.66 7.24
N VAL A 80 -7.13 -4.89 6.63
CA VAL A 80 -6.91 -4.87 5.18
C VAL A 80 -5.50 -5.33 4.86
N TYR A 81 -5.35 -6.11 3.80
CA TYR A 81 -4.07 -6.43 3.18
C TYR A 81 -3.74 -5.40 2.10
N LEU A 82 -2.77 -4.52 2.39
CA LEU A 82 -2.37 -3.40 1.54
C LEU A 82 -0.97 -3.63 0.99
N LYS A 83 -0.79 -3.52 -0.33
CA LYS A 83 0.54 -3.58 -0.98
C LYS A 83 0.88 -2.27 -1.68
N LEU A 84 2.08 -1.75 -1.40
CA LEU A 84 2.60 -0.51 -1.97
C LEU A 84 3.91 -0.76 -2.69
N THR A 85 4.09 -0.15 -3.86
CA THR A 85 5.39 -0.06 -4.55
C THR A 85 5.75 1.41 -4.69
N VAL A 86 7.03 1.75 -4.48
CA VAL A 86 7.58 3.08 -4.71
C VAL A 86 8.68 2.99 -5.75
N ILE A 87 8.54 3.74 -6.84
CA ILE A 87 9.60 3.94 -7.84
C ILE A 87 9.80 5.45 -7.98
N ASP A 88 8.91 6.14 -8.70
CA ASP A 88 8.87 7.60 -8.81
C ASP A 88 7.67 8.21 -8.05
N ASP A 89 6.66 7.38 -7.80
CA ASP A 89 5.42 7.69 -7.10
C ASP A 89 5.00 6.49 -6.25
N VAL A 90 3.91 6.63 -5.49
CA VAL A 90 3.32 5.51 -4.73
C VAL A 90 2.29 4.81 -5.60
N LEU A 91 2.52 3.54 -5.92
CA LEU A 91 1.52 2.68 -6.54
C LEU A 91 0.87 1.79 -5.47
N ILE A 92 -0.44 1.94 -5.29
CA ILE A 92 -1.25 0.99 -4.53
C ILE A 92 -1.51 -0.23 -5.43
N VAL A 93 -0.82 -1.33 -5.13
CA VAL A 93 -0.84 -2.55 -5.94
C VAL A 93 -2.01 -3.46 -5.56
N SER A 94 -2.38 -3.49 -4.28
CA SER A 94 -3.47 -4.32 -3.76
C SER A 94 -4.09 -3.67 -2.53
N PHE A 95 -5.42 -3.72 -2.43
CA PHE A 95 -6.21 -3.26 -1.29
C PHE A 95 -7.40 -4.23 -1.17
N LYS A 96 -7.41 -5.08 -0.14
CA LYS A 96 -8.46 -6.11 0.04
C LYS A 96 -8.56 -6.53 1.51
N GLU A 97 -9.66 -7.19 1.89
CA GLU A 97 -9.80 -7.80 3.20
C GLU A 97 -8.65 -8.80 3.49
N LEU A 98 -8.29 -8.89 4.78
CA LEU A 98 -7.24 -9.80 5.26
C LEU A 98 -7.75 -11.22 5.47
#